data_AF-A0A0D6XAY1-F1
#
_entry.id   AF-A0A0D6XAY1-F1
#
_cell.length_a   1.000
_cell.length_b   1.000
_cell.length_c   1.000
_cell.angle_alpha   90.00
_cell.angle_beta   90.00
_cell.angle_gamma   90.00
#
_symmetry.space_group_name_H-M   'P 1'
#
loop_
_entity.id
_entity.type
_entity.pdbx_description
1 polymer ?
#
loop_
_entity_poly.entity_id
_entity_poly.type
_entity_poly.pdbx_seq_one_letter_code
_entity_poly.pdbx_strand_id
1 'polypeptide(L)'
;MVKTADLSLTVSSSGSGGGGGGGGSAGATWTVRLLGNNLLGVAYGNDTFVAVGDEGAILTSRDGGVTWTVAVSGTRYTLRAVAYGNGLFVAVGDSGTILTSSDGVAWTERTSGTSNALLGIAYGN
;
A
#
# COMPACT_ATOMS: atom_id res chain seq x y z
N MET A 1 -15.29 -2.96 19.58
CA MET A 1 -15.94 -3.34 18.30
C MET A 1 -15.13 -2.69 17.19
N VAL A 2 -14.20 -3.43 16.58
CA VAL A 2 -13.42 -2.89 15.44
C VAL A 2 -14.32 -3.01 14.22
N LYS A 3 -14.72 -1.87 13.67
CA LYS A 3 -15.59 -1.79 12.51
C LYS A 3 -14.72 -2.13 11.29
N THR A 4 -14.79 -3.38 10.84
CA THR A 4 -14.17 -3.80 9.59
C THR A 4 -14.86 -3.03 8.46
N ALA A 5 -14.18 -2.03 7.90
CA ALA A 5 -14.67 -1.36 6.71
C ALA A 5 -14.39 -2.27 5.51
N ASP A 6 -15.46 -2.72 4.86
CA ASP A 6 -15.40 -3.43 3.60
C ASP A 6 -15.02 -2.42 2.50
N LEU A 7 -13.88 -2.64 1.86
CA LEU A 7 -13.33 -1.80 0.81
C LEU A 7 -13.79 -2.33 -0.55
N SER A 8 -14.96 -1.93 -1.01
CA SER A 8 -15.36 -2.13 -2.40
C SER A 8 -15.12 -0.85 -3.19
N LEU A 9 -14.28 -0.97 -4.22
CA LEU A 9 -14.11 0.05 -5.25
C LEU A 9 -15.13 -0.22 -6.34
N THR A 10 -16.02 0.71 -6.64
CA THR A 10 -16.87 0.62 -7.82
C THR A 10 -16.28 1.51 -8.90
N VAL A 11 -15.67 0.89 -9.92
CA VAL A 11 -15.40 1.57 -11.19
C VAL A 11 -16.73 1.71 -11.92
N SER A 12 -17.38 2.87 -11.83
CA SER A 12 -18.49 3.16 -12.73
C SER A 12 -17.92 3.71 -14.03
N SER A 13 -17.79 2.86 -15.05
CA SER A 13 -17.71 3.36 -16.43
C SER A 13 -19.07 3.99 -16.76
N SER A 14 -19.13 5.31 -16.96
CA SER A 14 -20.33 5.91 -17.57
C SER A 14 -20.33 5.53 -19.06
N GLY A 15 -20.89 4.35 -19.35
CA GLY A 15 -21.18 3.95 -20.72
C GLY A 15 -22.38 4.74 -21.23
N SER A 16 -22.16 5.83 -21.95
CA SER A 16 -23.16 6.33 -22.90
C SER A 16 -22.89 5.64 -24.23
N GLY A 17 -23.69 4.63 -24.56
CA GLY A 17 -23.70 4.03 -25.89
C GLY A 17 -23.99 5.10 -26.94
N GLY A 18 -23.05 5.28 -27.87
CA GLY A 18 -23.17 6.14 -29.03
C GLY A 18 -21.97 5.89 -29.95
N GLY A 19 -22.21 5.22 -31.07
CA GLY A 19 -21.15 4.82 -32.01
C GLY A 19 -20.43 5.98 -32.69
N GLY A 20 -19.18 5.73 -33.08
CA GLY A 20 -18.37 6.65 -33.89
C GLY A 20 -16.93 6.68 -33.41
N GLY A 21 -15.99 6.24 -34.26
CA GLY A 21 -14.58 6.05 -33.91
C GLY A 21 -13.84 7.31 -33.45
N GLY A 22 -12.86 7.10 -32.58
CA GLY A 22 -11.90 8.10 -32.12
C GLY A 22 -11.21 7.61 -30.85
N GLY A 23 -9.91 7.36 -30.92
CA GLY A 23 -9.11 6.93 -29.76
C GLY A 23 -9.17 7.99 -28.66
N GLY A 24 -9.92 7.70 -27.60
CA GLY A 24 -9.99 8.50 -26.39
C GLY A 24 -9.99 7.57 -25.20
N SER A 25 -8.91 7.61 -24.42
CA SER A 25 -8.87 6.97 -23.09
C SER A 25 -10.03 7.54 -22.27
N ALA A 26 -11.03 6.70 -21.99
CA ALA A 26 -12.13 7.04 -21.11
C ALA A 26 -11.55 7.58 -19.79
N GLY A 27 -11.95 8.78 -19.40
CA GLY A 27 -11.45 9.46 -18.20
C GLY A 27 -11.79 8.64 -16.97
N ALA A 28 -10.81 7.88 -16.46
CA ALA A 28 -10.90 7.26 -15.16
C ALA A 28 -10.96 8.39 -14.11
N THR A 29 -12.14 8.62 -13.55
CA THR A 29 -12.32 9.54 -12.44
C THR A 29 -11.84 8.86 -11.16
N TRP A 30 -10.66 9.28 -10.68
CA TRP A 30 -10.09 8.83 -9.41
C TRP A 30 -10.78 9.56 -8.27
N THR A 31 -11.67 8.88 -7.53
CA THR A 31 -12.19 9.42 -6.26
C THR A 31 -11.28 8.96 -5.13
N VAL A 32 -10.55 9.90 -4.53
CA VAL A 32 -9.72 9.64 -3.35
C VAL A 32 -10.65 9.42 -2.16
N ARG A 33 -10.81 8.17 -1.69
CA ARG A 33 -11.38 7.92 -0.36
C ARG A 33 -10.25 7.89 0.65
N LEU A 34 -10.17 8.97 1.44
CA LEU A 34 -9.23 9.11 2.54
C LEU A 34 -9.59 8.07 3.62
N LEU A 35 -8.82 6.98 3.68
CA LEU A 35 -8.54 6.36 4.97
C LEU A 35 -7.90 7.48 5.81
N GLY A 36 -8.33 7.69 7.04
CA GLY A 36 -7.86 8.82 7.88
C GLY A 36 -6.35 8.81 8.18
N ASN A 37 -5.59 7.90 7.60
CA ASN A 37 -4.18 7.66 7.85
C ASN A 37 -3.36 8.25 6.69
N ASN A 38 -2.34 9.04 7.04
CA ASN A 38 -1.41 9.55 6.04
C ASN A 38 -0.55 8.39 5.50
N LEU A 39 -0.43 8.28 4.19
CA LEU A 39 0.47 7.32 3.54
C LEU A 39 1.79 8.01 3.25
N LEU A 40 2.89 7.37 3.66
CA LEU A 40 4.23 7.98 3.69
C LEU A 40 5.19 7.34 2.68
N GLY A 41 4.92 6.09 2.27
CA GLY A 41 5.76 5.37 1.32
C GLY A 41 4.96 4.40 0.46
N VAL A 42 5.46 4.15 -0.75
CA VAL A 42 4.93 3.15 -1.67
C VAL A 42 6.08 2.42 -2.37
N ALA A 43 5.92 1.11 -2.56
CA ALA A 43 6.81 0.27 -3.35
C ALA A 43 5.99 -0.63 -4.29
N TYR A 44 6.62 -1.01 -5.41
CA TYR A 44 6.08 -2.01 -6.32
C TYR A 44 7.05 -3.18 -6.45
N GLY A 45 6.52 -4.39 -6.44
CA GLY A 45 7.26 -5.63 -6.60
C GLY A 45 6.34 -6.84 -6.53
N ASN A 46 6.76 -8.00 -7.05
CA ASN A 46 5.92 -9.21 -7.05
C ASN A 46 4.47 -8.95 -7.56
N ASP A 47 4.35 -8.17 -8.64
CA ASP A 47 3.07 -7.71 -9.22
C ASP A 47 2.08 -7.09 -8.21
N THR A 48 2.61 -6.49 -7.16
CA THR A 48 1.85 -5.92 -6.04
C THR A 48 2.41 -4.53 -5.69
N PHE A 49 1.52 -3.55 -5.58
CA PHE A 49 1.80 -2.29 -4.92
C PHE A 49 1.60 -2.45 -3.42
N VAL A 50 2.52 -1.89 -2.64
CA VAL A 50 2.43 -1.81 -1.18
C VAL A 50 2.59 -0.35 -0.79
N ALA A 51 1.60 0.20 -0.07
CA ALA A 51 1.69 1.52 0.54
C ALA A 51 1.71 1.38 2.07
N VAL A 52 2.50 2.21 2.74
CA VAL A 52 2.65 2.22 4.20
C VAL A 52 2.45 3.61 4.77
N GLY A 53 2.06 3.71 6.05
CA GLY A 53 1.81 5.01 6.66
C GLY A 53 1.53 5.00 8.16
N ASP A 54 0.77 6.01 8.59
CA ASP A 54 0.43 6.25 9.99
C ASP A 54 -0.34 5.11 10.64
N GLU A 55 -0.18 4.99 11.96
CA GLU A 55 -0.83 3.96 12.81
C GLU A 55 -0.57 2.53 12.35
N GLY A 56 0.59 2.27 11.72
CA GLY A 56 0.94 0.96 11.19
C GLY A 56 0.17 0.56 9.94
N ALA A 57 -0.39 1.54 9.20
CA ALA A 57 -1.14 1.27 7.98
C ALA A 57 -0.27 0.56 6.93
N ILE A 58 -0.81 -0.53 6.38
CA ILE A 58 -0.31 -1.19 5.18
C ILE A 58 -1.48 -1.45 4.24
N LEU A 59 -1.35 -1.03 3.00
CA LEU A 59 -2.31 -1.26 1.93
C LEU A 59 -1.64 -1.99 0.78
N THR A 60 -2.34 -2.92 0.16
CA THR A 60 -1.88 -3.65 -1.02
C THR A 60 -2.83 -3.55 -2.20
N SER A 61 -2.27 -3.50 -3.40
CA SER A 61 -3.04 -3.55 -4.65
C SER A 61 -2.35 -4.46 -5.66
N ARG A 62 -3.11 -5.32 -6.34
CA ARG A 62 -2.64 -6.22 -7.41
C ARG A 62 -3.21 -5.90 -8.78
N ASP A 63 -4.04 -4.88 -8.87
CA ASP A 63 -4.76 -4.48 -10.08
C ASP A 63 -4.30 -3.11 -10.60
N GLY A 64 -3.01 -2.80 -10.40
CA GLY A 64 -2.43 -1.54 -10.90
C GLY A 64 -2.74 -0.32 -10.02
N GLY A 65 -3.03 -0.51 -8.73
CA GLY A 65 -3.36 0.59 -7.81
C GLY A 65 -4.83 1.02 -7.90
N VAL A 66 -5.68 0.23 -8.55
CA VAL A 66 -7.11 0.53 -8.72
C VAL A 66 -7.86 0.21 -7.43
N THR A 67 -7.77 -1.02 -6.93
CA THR A 67 -8.30 -1.42 -5.62
C THR A 67 -7.20 -1.64 -4.60
N TRP A 68 -7.48 -1.29 -3.35
CA TRP A 68 -6.56 -1.44 -2.23
C TRP A 68 -7.20 -2.22 -1.11
N THR A 69 -6.47 -3.18 -0.56
CA THR A 69 -6.86 -3.99 0.59
C THR A 69 -5.93 -3.70 1.76
N VAL A 70 -6.46 -3.68 2.99
CA VAL A 70 -5.66 -3.48 4.20
C VAL A 70 -4.95 -4.78 4.56
N ALA A 71 -3.64 -4.70 4.78
CA ALA A 71 -2.85 -5.78 5.37
C ALA A 71 -2.62 -5.51 6.86
N VAL A 72 -2.70 -6.55 7.68
CA VAL A 72 -2.44 -6.44 9.13
C VAL A 72 -0.93 -6.38 9.34
N SER A 73 -0.43 -5.25 9.84
CA SER A 73 1.00 -5.03 10.09
C SER A 73 1.49 -5.63 11.41
N GLY A 74 0.59 -5.84 12.37
CA GLY A 74 0.92 -6.27 13.73
C GLY A 74 1.47 -5.16 14.64
N THR A 75 1.54 -3.91 14.16
CA THR A 75 2.05 -2.76 14.90
C THR A 75 1.11 -1.56 14.77
N ARG A 76 1.26 -0.60 15.69
CA ARG A 76 0.60 0.71 15.64
C ARG A 76 1.58 1.86 15.39
N TYR A 77 2.88 1.56 15.27
CA TYR A 77 3.90 2.57 15.00
C TYR A 77 3.80 3.01 13.54
N THR A 78 4.00 4.31 13.29
CA THR A 78 4.03 4.85 11.93
C THR A 78 5.11 4.17 11.11
N LEU A 79 4.71 3.64 9.95
CA LEU A 79 5.61 3.10 8.94
C LEU A 79 5.97 4.21 7.97
N ARG A 80 7.26 4.49 7.85
CA ARG A 80 7.77 5.68 7.15
C ARG A 80 8.18 5.41 5.72
N ALA A 81 8.68 4.21 5.45
CA ALA A 81 9.16 3.84 4.13
C ALA A 81 9.00 2.34 3.90
N VAL A 82 8.90 1.97 2.63
CA VAL A 82 8.86 0.59 2.17
C VAL A 82 9.69 0.46 0.90
N ALA A 83 10.42 -0.64 0.75
CA ALA A 83 11.13 -1.01 -0.46
C ALA A 83 10.86 -2.48 -0.80
N TYR A 84 11.03 -2.82 -2.07
CA TYR A 84 11.02 -4.20 -2.54
C TYR A 84 12.37 -4.53 -3.18
N GLY A 85 12.90 -5.70 -2.86
CA GLY A 85 14.15 -6.20 -3.43
C GLY A 85 14.34 -7.67 -3.13
N ASN A 86 14.96 -8.40 -4.07
CA ASN A 86 15.26 -9.83 -3.92
C ASN A 86 14.07 -10.68 -3.41
N GLY A 87 12.87 -10.45 -3.96
CA GLY A 87 11.68 -11.23 -3.57
C GLY A 87 11.01 -10.78 -2.27
N LEU A 88 11.48 -9.73 -1.61
CA LEU A 88 11.04 -9.33 -0.26
C LEU A 88 10.69 -7.85 -0.20
N PHE A 89 9.50 -7.56 0.34
CA PHE A 89 9.15 -6.24 0.84
C PHE A 89 9.72 -6.04 2.22
N VAL A 90 10.23 -4.83 2.48
CA VAL A 90 10.70 -4.40 3.78
C VAL A 90 10.11 -3.03 4.09
N ALA A 91 9.33 -2.94 5.16
CA ALA A 91 8.78 -1.70 5.68
C ALA A 91 9.52 -1.32 6.97
N VAL A 92 9.82 -0.03 7.13
CA VAL A 92 10.55 0.50 8.29
C VAL A 92 9.80 1.69 8.88
N GLY A 93 9.94 1.93 10.18
CA GLY A 93 9.19 2.98 10.85
C GLY A 93 9.69 3.38 12.23
N ASP A 94 8.79 4.00 12.98
CA ASP A 94 9.04 4.48 14.35
C ASP A 94 9.34 3.34 15.32
N SER A 95 9.96 3.67 16.45
CA SER A 95 10.36 2.71 17.50
C SER A 95 11.27 1.59 17.00
N GLY A 96 12.05 1.83 15.94
CA GLY A 96 12.90 0.82 15.32
C GLY A 96 12.14 -0.30 14.61
N THR A 97 10.88 -0.06 14.22
CA THR A 97 10.03 -1.08 13.57
C THR A 97 10.62 -1.51 12.23
N ILE A 98 10.76 -2.83 12.03
CA ILE A 98 11.04 -3.45 10.74
C ILE A 98 10.02 -4.56 10.52
N LEU A 99 9.32 -4.52 9.39
CA LEU A 99 8.41 -5.57 8.94
C LEU A 99 8.88 -6.11 7.58
N THR A 100 8.78 -7.42 7.38
CA THR A 100 9.10 -8.07 6.09
C THR A 100 7.95 -8.91 5.58
N SER A 101 7.79 -8.96 4.26
CA SER A 101 6.76 -9.77 3.60
C SER A 101 7.21 -10.20 2.20
N SER A 102 6.90 -11.42 1.78
CA SER A 102 7.14 -11.87 0.39
C SER A 102 5.98 -11.56 -0.56
N ASP A 103 4.78 -11.32 -0.04
CA ASP A 103 3.54 -11.20 -0.80
C ASP A 103 2.78 -9.87 -0.60
N GLY A 104 3.29 -9.01 0.29
CA GLY A 104 2.69 -7.74 0.70
C GLY A 104 1.51 -7.88 1.66
N VAL A 105 1.03 -9.10 1.93
CA VAL A 105 -0.20 -9.35 2.70
C VAL A 105 0.13 -9.88 4.09
N ALA A 106 1.03 -10.85 4.19
CA ALA A 106 1.48 -11.40 5.46
C ALA A 106 2.81 -10.74 5.89
N TRP A 107 2.80 -10.04 7.01
CA TRP A 107 3.96 -9.32 7.52
C TRP A 107 4.52 -9.96 8.78
N THR A 108 5.85 -10.05 8.85
CA THR A 108 6.59 -10.56 10.00
C THR A 108 7.46 -9.46 10.57
N GLU A 109 7.35 -9.22 11.88
CA GLU A 109 8.22 -8.27 12.59
C GLU A 109 9.66 -8.82 12.70
N ARG A 110 10.64 -7.92 12.54
CA ARG A 110 12.07 -8.21 12.65
C ARG A 110 12.70 -7.29 13.69
N THR A 111 13.63 -7.84 14.47
CA THR A 111 14.42 -7.05 15.43
C THR A 111 15.41 -6.16 14.69
N SER A 112 15.36 -4.85 14.96
CA SER A 112 16.30 -3.86 14.41
C SER A 112 17.53 -3.63 15.28
N GLY A 113 17.46 -3.95 16.58
CA GLY A 113 18.51 -3.65 17.56
C GLY A 113 18.54 -2.19 18.01
N THR A 114 17.54 -1.38 17.64
CA THR A 114 17.41 0.02 18.06
C THR A 114 15.94 0.36 18.32
N SER A 115 15.69 1.41 19.11
CA SER A 115 14.37 2.02 19.26
C SER A 115 14.23 3.35 18.49
N ASN A 116 15.28 3.77 17.78
CA ASN A 116 15.24 4.99 16.98
C ASN A 116 14.36 4.81 15.74
N ALA A 117 13.75 5.90 15.28
CA ALA A 117 12.96 5.89 14.06
C ALA A 117 13.83 5.58 12.83
N LEU A 118 13.37 4.63 12.01
CA LEU A 118 13.97 4.30 10.73
C LEU A 118 13.21 5.06 9.65
N LEU A 119 13.85 6.06 9.05
CA LEU A 119 13.17 7.04 8.20
C LEU A 119 13.13 6.68 6.72
N GLY A 120 14.00 5.80 6.27
CA GLY A 120 14.15 5.48 4.85
C GLY A 120 14.73 4.10 4.65
N ILE A 121 14.39 3.52 3.50
CA ILE A 121 14.91 2.24 3.05
C ILE A 121 15.07 2.27 1.53
N ALA A 122 16.13 1.62 1.05
CA ALA A 122 16.36 1.39 -0.37
C ALA A 122 16.96 -0.02 -0.54
N TYR A 123 16.73 -0.59 -1.70
CA TYR A 123 17.41 -1.81 -2.14
C TYR A 123 18.36 -1.45 -3.28
N GLY A 124 19.59 -1.98 -3.24
CA GLY A 124 20.60 -1.82 -4.28
C GLY A 124 21.23 -3.17 -4.60
N ASN A 125 21.57 -3.38 -5.87
CA ASN A 125 22.28 -4.55 -6.39
C ASN A 125 23.51 -4.11 -7.16
#